data_AF-A0AAD4PFE6-F1
#
_entry.id   AF-A0AAD4PFE6-F1
#
_cell.length_a   1.000
_cell.length_b   1.000
_cell.length_c   1.000
_cell.angle_alpha   90.00
_cell.angle_beta   90.00
_cell.angle_gamma   90.00
#
_symmetry.space_group_name_H-M   'P 1'
#
loop_
_entity.id
_entity.type
_entity.pdbx_description
1 polymer ?
#
loop_
_entity_poly.entity_id
_entity_poly.type
_entity_poly.pdbx_seq_one_letter_code
_entity_poly.pdbx_strand_id
1 'polypeptide(L)'
;MLDLDDEEAVLVYGLHALEKLVSSPNELEALMRVITRIIPHVMITIYAATNVNSPVFVDRFVEALLYCGALFDSLEDCLRSNVAERRIVESSLLVPVIKNAVAGEGAERKHRIVGINAIS
;
A
#
# COMPACT_ATOMS: atom_id res chain seq x y z
N MET A 1 23.82 4.35 -4.87
CA MET A 1 23.77 3.75 -3.51
C MET A 1 23.57 4.91 -2.56
N LEU A 2 22.85 4.74 -1.44
CA LEU A 2 22.73 5.82 -0.46
C LEU A 2 24.12 6.09 0.10
N ASP A 3 24.49 7.37 0.20
CA ASP A 3 25.76 7.83 0.75
C ASP A 3 25.54 7.96 2.27
N LEU A 4 25.92 6.91 3.01
CA LEU A 4 25.66 6.79 4.45
C LEU A 4 27.00 6.65 5.15
N ASP A 5 27.20 7.46 6.19
CA ASP A 5 28.38 7.38 7.05
C ASP A 5 28.15 6.40 8.21
N ASP A 6 29.23 5.78 8.70
CA ASP A 6 29.18 4.77 9.77
C ASP A 6 28.67 5.32 11.13
N GLU A 7 28.64 6.64 11.30
CA GLU A 7 28.16 7.31 12.52
C GLU A 7 26.68 7.72 12.46
N GLU A 8 26.03 7.59 11.30
CA GLU A 8 24.65 8.04 11.11
C GLU A 8 23.62 7.01 11.56
N ALA A 9 22.63 7.48 12.33
CA ALA A 9 21.45 6.68 12.64
C ALA A 9 20.51 6.61 11.43
N VAL A 10 20.34 5.42 10.86
CA VAL A 10 19.50 5.19 9.68
C VAL A 10 18.09 4.74 10.08
N LEU A 11 17.08 5.52 9.66
CA LEU A 11 15.66 5.16 9.74
C LEU A 11 15.12 4.85 8.35
N VAL A 12 14.52 3.68 8.16
CA VAL A 12 13.74 3.36 6.96
C VAL A 12 12.27 3.56 7.27
N TYR A 13 11.63 4.51 6.59
CA TYR A 13 10.19 4.77 6.72
C TYR A 13 9.46 4.44 5.41
N GLY A 14 8.56 3.45 5.46
CA GLY A 14 7.80 2.98 4.31
C GLY A 14 6.30 3.13 4.52
N LEU A 15 5.70 4.17 3.93
CA LEU A 15 4.25 4.38 3.91
C LEU A 15 3.63 3.70 2.69
N HIS A 16 2.87 2.62 2.89
CA HIS A 16 2.22 1.82 1.82
C HIS A 16 3.17 1.34 0.71
N ALA A 17 4.48 1.30 0.98
CA ALA A 17 5.50 1.05 -0.02
C ALA A 17 5.57 -0.44 -0.38
N LEU A 18 5.56 -1.32 0.62
CA LEU A 18 5.71 -2.76 0.43
C LEU A 18 4.49 -3.40 -0.24
N GLU A 19 3.28 -2.92 0.08
CA GLU A 19 2.03 -3.41 -0.52
C GLU A 19 2.04 -3.28 -2.04
N LYS A 20 2.55 -2.16 -2.55
CA LYS A 20 2.65 -1.92 -4.00
C LYS A 20 3.58 -2.89 -4.72
N LEU A 21 4.51 -3.50 -3.99
CA LEU A 21 5.51 -4.43 -4.54
C LEU A 21 5.10 -5.90 -4.41
N VAL A 22 3.95 -6.20 -3.80
CA VAL A 22 3.42 -7.58 -3.70
C VAL A 22 3.24 -8.22 -5.09
N SER A 23 2.87 -7.42 -6.09
CA SER A 23 2.74 -7.88 -7.48
C SER A 23 4.08 -8.07 -8.20
N SER A 24 5.19 -7.62 -7.60
CA SER A 24 6.53 -7.57 -8.18
C SER A 24 7.57 -8.18 -7.22
N PRO A 25 7.58 -9.52 -7.02
CA PRO A 25 8.43 -10.18 -6.02
C PRO A 25 9.92 -9.89 -6.20
N ASN A 26 10.40 -9.78 -7.45
CA ASN A 26 11.80 -9.42 -7.73
C ASN A 26 12.16 -8.00 -7.29
N GLU A 27 11.23 -7.05 -7.42
CA GLU A 27 11.43 -5.66 -6.98
C GLU A 27 11.38 -5.57 -5.45
N LEU A 28 10.47 -6.31 -4.82
CA LEU A 28 10.41 -6.43 -3.37
C LEU A 28 11.70 -7.03 -2.81
N GLU A 29 12.19 -8.13 -3.39
CA GLU A 29 13.47 -8.74 -2.99
C GLU A 29 14.64 -7.78 -3.17
N ALA A 30 14.70 -7.07 -4.31
CA ALA A 30 15.73 -6.07 -4.56
C ALA A 30 15.71 -4.94 -3.52
N LEU A 31 14.52 -4.44 -3.17
CA LEU A 31 14.35 -3.44 -2.12
C LEU A 31 14.79 -3.97 -0.76
N MET A 32 14.34 -5.16 -0.37
CA MET A 32 14.74 -5.79 0.90
C MET A 32 16.25 -6.04 0.97
N ARG A 33 16.90 -6.37 -0.15
CA ARG A 33 18.37 -6.47 -0.22
C ARG A 33 19.06 -5.13 -0.03
N VAL A 34 18.48 -4.02 -0.50
CA VAL A 34 19.02 -2.68 -0.23
C VAL A 34 18.85 -2.34 1.25
N ILE A 35 17.64 -2.54 1.80
CA ILE A 35 17.33 -2.28 3.21
C ILE A 35 18.26 -3.07 4.13
N THR A 36 18.49 -4.36 3.85
CA THR A 36 19.40 -5.19 4.66
C THR A 36 20.86 -4.77 4.55
N ARG A 37 21.29 -4.21 3.42
CA ARG A 37 22.68 -3.71 3.24
C ARG A 37 22.95 -2.41 3.97
N ILE A 38 21.95 -1.54 4.12
CA ILE A 38 22.10 -0.28 4.86
C ILE A 38 21.92 -0.44 6.37
N ILE A 39 21.55 -1.65 6.84
CA ILE A 39 21.45 -2.03 8.25
C ILE A 39 20.75 -0.93 9.08
N PRO A 40 19.45 -0.67 8.82
CA PRO A 40 18.77 0.43 9.48
C PRO A 40 18.66 0.15 10.98
N HIS A 41 18.78 1.21 11.77
CA HIS A 41 18.59 1.16 13.21
C HIS A 41 17.12 0.90 13.55
N VAL A 42 16.22 1.49 12.76
CA VAL A 42 14.77 1.32 12.88
C VAL A 42 14.17 1.23 11.48
N MET A 43 13.21 0.34 11.32
CA MET A 43 12.35 0.30 10.14
C MET A 43 10.90 0.43 10.58
N ILE A 44 10.21 1.44 10.04
CA ILE A 44 8.78 1.70 10.27
C ILE A 44 8.06 1.46 8.94
N THR A 45 7.09 0.57 8.95
CA THR A 45 6.22 0.32 7.80
C THR A 45 4.77 0.55 8.18
N ILE A 46 4.05 1.22 7.29
CA ILE A 46 2.62 1.44 7.40
C ILE A 46 1.95 0.74 6.23
N TYR A 47 0.95 -0.07 6.54
CA TYR A 47 0.16 -0.83 5.60
C TYR A 47 -1.31 -0.76 6.00
N ALA A 48 -2.19 -0.92 5.03
CA ALA A 48 -3.62 -1.03 5.20
C ALA A 48 -3.98 -2.41 5.77
N ALA A 49 -4.79 -2.42 6.82
CA ALA A 49 -5.29 -3.64 7.45
C ALA A 49 -6.45 -4.25 6.65
N THR A 50 -6.24 -4.55 5.37
CA THR A 50 -7.25 -5.16 4.47
C THR A 50 -6.60 -6.19 3.55
N ASN A 51 -7.39 -7.13 3.03
CA ASN A 51 -6.92 -8.11 2.05
C ASN A 51 -7.72 -8.01 0.75
N VAL A 52 -7.34 -7.08 -0.12
CA VAL A 52 -7.91 -6.98 -1.48
C VAL A 52 -7.19 -7.87 -2.49
N ASN A 53 -6.35 -8.81 -2.04
CA ASN A 53 -5.59 -9.71 -2.91
C ASN A 53 -6.27 -11.08 -3.14
N SER A 54 -7.45 -11.34 -2.57
CA SER A 54 -8.14 -12.63 -2.74
C SER A 54 -8.26 -13.05 -4.23
N PRO A 55 -7.97 -14.32 -4.57
CA PRO A 55 -8.19 -14.83 -5.92
C PRO A 55 -9.69 -14.96 -6.25
N VAL A 56 -10.57 -14.99 -5.24
CA VAL A 56 -12.03 -15.04 -5.41
C VAL A 56 -12.57 -13.62 -5.59
N PHE A 57 -13.36 -13.39 -6.65
CA PHE A 57 -13.87 -12.06 -7.00
C PHE A 57 -14.71 -11.44 -5.90
N VAL A 58 -15.70 -12.18 -5.40
CA VAL A 58 -16.64 -11.67 -4.40
C VAL A 58 -15.88 -11.22 -3.15
N ASP A 59 -14.92 -12.01 -2.66
CA ASP A 59 -14.13 -11.68 -1.48
C ASP A 59 -13.34 -10.38 -1.68
N ARG A 60 -12.56 -10.27 -2.78
CA ARG A 60 -11.77 -9.05 -3.03
C ARG A 60 -12.66 -7.84 -3.29
N PHE A 61 -13.83 -8.02 -3.89
CA PHE A 61 -14.78 -6.96 -4.17
C PHE A 61 -15.39 -6.42 -2.87
N VAL A 62 -15.86 -7.30 -1.99
CA VAL A 62 -16.44 -6.93 -0.70
C VAL A 62 -15.41 -6.23 0.19
N GLU A 63 -14.19 -6.78 0.28
CA GLU A 63 -13.09 -6.16 1.01
C GLU A 63 -12.75 -4.76 0.47
N ALA A 64 -12.61 -4.61 -0.85
CA ALA A 64 -12.31 -3.32 -1.46
C ALA A 64 -13.45 -2.31 -1.25
N LEU A 65 -14.70 -2.74 -1.31
CA LEU A 65 -15.87 -1.90 -1.07
C LEU A 65 -15.87 -1.36 0.37
N LEU A 66 -15.67 -2.24 1.36
CA LEU A 66 -15.62 -1.86 2.77
C LEU A 66 -14.44 -0.93 3.06
N TYR A 67 -13.26 -1.27 2.54
CA TYR A 67 -12.05 -0.47 2.71
C TYR A 67 -12.17 0.93 2.08
N CYS A 68 -12.59 1.00 0.81
CA CYS A 68 -12.75 2.29 0.13
C CYS A 68 -13.88 3.10 0.75
N GLY A 69 -15.00 2.49 1.14
CA GLY A 69 -16.11 3.18 1.82
C GLY A 69 -15.65 3.88 3.10
N ALA A 70 -14.97 3.14 3.99
CA ALA A 70 -14.45 3.71 5.23
C ALA A 70 -13.47 4.88 4.99
N LEU A 71 -12.64 4.80 3.94
CA LEU A 71 -11.73 5.90 3.58
C LEU A 71 -12.44 7.09 2.96
N PHE A 72 -13.47 6.89 2.13
CA PHE A 72 -14.29 7.99 1.61
C PHE A 72 -14.96 8.75 2.77
N ASP A 73 -15.60 8.04 3.69
CA ASP A 73 -16.25 8.64 4.86
C ASP A 73 -15.23 9.43 5.71
N SER A 74 -14.07 8.82 5.98
CA SER A 74 -13.00 9.47 6.75
C SER A 74 -12.44 10.71 6.07
N LEU A 75 -12.24 10.67 4.75
CA LEU A 75 -11.75 11.82 3.96
C LEU A 75 -12.82 12.92 3.86
N GLU A 76 -14.10 12.56 3.76
CA GLU A 76 -15.19 13.52 3.77
C GLU A 76 -15.22 14.32 5.07
N ASP A 77 -15.07 13.65 6.22
CA ASP A 77 -15.04 14.31 7.52
C ASP A 77 -13.77 15.17 7.69
N CYS A 78 -12.59 14.63 7.35
CA CYS A 78 -11.31 15.32 7.54
C CYS A 78 -11.08 16.49 6.56
N LEU A 79 -11.59 16.39 5.33
CA LEU A 79 -11.35 17.35 4.24
C LEU A 79 -12.63 18.02 3.76
N ARG A 80 -13.65 18.13 4.62
CA ARG A 80 -14.97 18.65 4.28
C ARG A 80 -14.96 19.99 3.53
N SER A 81 -14.04 20.89 3.90
CA SER A 81 -13.93 22.22 3.28
C SER A 81 -12.94 22.27 2.10
N ASN A 82 -12.14 21.21 1.89
CA ASN A 82 -11.05 21.13 0.92
C ASN A 82 -11.41 20.13 -0.20
N VAL A 83 -12.50 20.40 -0.92
CA VAL A 83 -13.12 19.44 -1.86
C VAL A 83 -12.18 19.10 -3.03
N ALA A 84 -11.37 20.05 -3.50
CA ALA A 84 -10.45 19.83 -4.61
C ALA A 84 -9.32 18.87 -4.22
N GLU A 85 -8.70 19.12 -3.07
CA GLU A 85 -7.67 18.27 -2.47
C GLU A 85 -8.23 16.89 -2.14
N ARG A 86 -9.43 16.84 -1.56
CA ARG A 86 -10.13 15.58 -1.27
C ARG A 86 -10.29 14.74 -2.53
N ARG A 87 -10.79 15.32 -3.63
CA ARG A 87 -10.91 14.61 -4.92
C ARG A 87 -9.57 14.11 -5.45
N ILE A 88 -8.48 14.86 -5.29
CA ILE A 88 -7.15 14.43 -5.71
C ILE A 88 -6.71 13.21 -4.88
N VAL A 89 -6.91 13.25 -3.57
CA VAL A 89 -6.58 12.14 -2.66
C VAL A 89 -7.43 10.92 -2.95
N GLU A 90 -8.75 11.06 -3.03
CA GLU A 90 -9.70 9.99 -3.37
C GLU A 90 -9.34 9.33 -4.72
N SER A 91 -9.09 10.15 -5.75
CA SER A 91 -8.78 9.64 -7.09
C SER A 91 -7.40 8.97 -7.19
N SER A 92 -6.40 9.49 -6.49
CA SER A 92 -5.05 8.90 -6.51
C SER A 92 -4.92 7.65 -5.64
N LEU A 93 -5.64 7.56 -4.52
CA LEU A 93 -5.56 6.45 -3.59
C LEU A 93 -6.59 5.36 -3.86
N LEU A 94 -7.86 5.70 -4.09
CA LEU A 94 -8.97 4.74 -4.06
C LEU A 94 -9.31 4.19 -5.44
N VAL A 95 -9.22 5.00 -6.51
CA VAL A 95 -9.53 4.54 -7.88
C VAL A 95 -8.66 3.35 -8.31
N PRO A 96 -7.34 3.30 -8.03
CA PRO A 96 -6.55 2.13 -8.38
C PRO A 96 -7.00 0.85 -7.66
N VAL A 97 -7.40 0.97 -6.38
CA VAL A 97 -7.93 -0.16 -5.59
C VAL A 97 -9.25 -0.66 -6.19
N ILE A 98 -10.18 0.25 -6.48
CA ILE A 98 -11.48 -0.06 -7.08
C ILE A 98 -11.29 -0.73 -8.44
N LYS A 99 -10.48 -0.16 -9.32
CA LYS A 99 -10.21 -0.73 -10.66
C LYS A 99 -9.59 -2.12 -10.56
N ASN A 100 -8.66 -2.32 -9.64
CA ASN A 100 -7.99 -3.61 -9.45
C ASN A 100 -8.94 -4.67 -8.88
N ALA A 101 -9.87 -4.29 -8.01
CA ALA A 101 -10.85 -5.20 -7.43
C ALA A 101 -11.97 -5.58 -8.41
N VAL A 102 -12.44 -4.61 -9.22
CA VAL A 102 -13.62 -4.77 -10.07
C VAL A 102 -13.28 -5.21 -11.49
N ALA A 103 -12.20 -4.67 -12.08
CA ALA A 103 -11.93 -4.79 -13.51
C ALA A 103 -10.67 -5.59 -13.86
N GLY A 104 -9.75 -5.77 -12.91
CA GLY A 104 -8.49 -6.49 -13.14
C GLY A 104 -8.60 -7.98 -12.80
N GLU A 105 -7.98 -8.83 -13.63
CA GLU A 105 -7.83 -10.26 -13.35
C GLU A 105 -6.36 -10.72 -13.50
N GLY A 106 -6.02 -11.86 -12.89
CA GLY A 106 -4.71 -12.49 -13.08
C GLY A 106 -3.53 -11.52 -12.93
N ALA A 107 -2.68 -11.44 -13.97
CA ALA A 107 -1.48 -10.58 -14.00
C ALA A 107 -1.78 -9.09 -14.24
N GLU A 108 -3.00 -8.72 -14.65
CA GLU A 108 -3.40 -7.32 -14.83
C GLU A 108 -3.58 -6.61 -13.48
N ARG A 109 -3.83 -7.38 -12.41
CA ARG A 109 -3.94 -6.85 -11.05
C ARG A 109 -2.57 -6.47 -10.49
N LYS A 110 -2.30 -5.17 -10.49
CA LYS A 110 -1.06 -4.54 -9.98
C LYS A 110 -1.18 -4.04 -8.54
N HIS A 111 -2.36 -3.65 -8.08
CA HIS A 111 -2.58 -3.12 -6.73
C HIS A 111 -3.05 -4.22 -5.79
N ARG A 112 -2.12 -4.86 -5.09
CA ARG A 112 -2.41 -5.98 -4.18
C ARG A 112 -2.09 -5.54 -2.76
N ILE A 113 -3.10 -5.53 -1.90
CA ILE A 113 -2.90 -5.35 -0.47
C ILE A 113 -3.11 -6.71 0.18
N VAL A 114 -2.11 -7.15 0.94
CA VAL A 114 -2.18 -8.36 1.74
C VAL A 114 -2.45 -7.96 3.19
N GLY A 115 -3.37 -8.66 3.83
CA GLY A 115 -3.69 -8.41 5.23
C GLY A 115 -2.51 -8.72 6.15
N ILE A 116 -2.55 -8.16 7.36
CA ILE A 116 -1.51 -8.30 8.40
C ILE A 116 -1.14 -9.75 8.71
N ASN A 117 -2.10 -10.67 8.58
CA ASN A 117 -1.91 -12.11 8.83
C ASN A 117 -0.98 -12.79 7.81
N ALA A 118 -0.61 -12.11 6.72
CA ALA A 118 0.38 -12.58 5.75
C ALA A 118 1.83 -12.19 6.13
N ILE A 119 2.01 -11.43 7.20
CA ILE A 119 3.31 -10.88 7.66
C ILE A 119 3.75 -11.51 8.99
N SER A 120 2.84 -12.23 9.67
CA SER A 120 3.10 -13.05 10.87
C SER A 120 3.54 -14.47 10.50
#